data_AF-A0AA88UHL1-F1
#
_entry.id   AF-A0AA88UHL1-F1
#
_cell.length_a   1.000
_cell.length_b   1.000
_cell.length_c   1.000
_cell.angle_alpha   90.00
_cell.angle_beta   90.00
_cell.angle_gamma   90.00
#
_symmetry.space_group_name_H-M   'P 1'
#
loop_
_entity.id
_entity.type
_entity.pdbx_description
1 polymer ?
#
loop_
_entity_poly.entity_id
_entity_poly.type
_entity_poly.pdbx_seq_one_letter_code
_entity_poly.pdbx_strand_id
1 'polypeptide(L)'
;MQSLQQKASDWSGVKQADAFAIDETNLFDKLGLPTFISLSTNFYTRVYDDEEEWFRSIFANSRKEDAIQNQYQFFVQRMGGPPLYSQRKGHPALIGRHRPFPVTHRAAERHTAFFLVAGDELKNQNQGSSNNKSGASKPAAV
;
A
#
# COMPACT_ATOMS: atom_id res chain seq x y z
N MET A 1 -0.60 32.01 0.38
CA MET A 1 -0.14 30.79 1.09
C MET A 1 -0.22 29.61 0.14
N GLN A 2 0.80 28.76 0.10
CA GLN A 2 0.82 27.56 -0.75
C GLN A 2 -0.11 26.47 -0.20
N SER A 3 -0.82 25.74 -1.07
CA SER A 3 -1.69 24.61 -0.67
C SER A 3 -0.86 23.42 -0.18
N LEU A 4 -1.50 22.53 0.59
CA LEU A 4 -0.83 21.31 1.07
C LEU A 4 -0.43 20.38 -0.08
N GLN A 5 -1.26 20.32 -1.12
CA GLN A 5 -1.02 19.49 -2.30
C GLN A 5 0.17 20.02 -3.10
N GLN A 6 0.30 21.34 -3.24
CA GLN A 6 1.45 21.93 -3.91
C GLN A 6 2.75 21.67 -3.14
N LYS A 7 2.75 21.80 -1.81
CA LYS A 7 3.91 21.43 -0.98
C LYS A 7 4.30 19.96 -1.14
N ALA A 8 3.31 19.08 -1.17
CA ALA A 8 3.54 17.65 -1.38
C ALA A 8 4.19 17.39 -2.75
N SER A 9 3.74 18.08 -3.80
CA SER A 9 4.37 17.97 -5.13
C SER A 9 5.80 18.50 -5.15
N ASP A 10 6.05 19.65 -4.53
CA ASP A 10 7.40 20.23 -4.50
C ASP A 10 8.40 19.33 -3.74
N TRP A 11 7.97 18.71 -2.64
CA TRP A 11 8.84 17.82 -1.83
C TRP A 11 9.02 16.43 -2.42
N SER A 12 7.97 15.87 -3.02
CA SER A 12 8.02 14.51 -3.58
C SER A 12 8.53 14.44 -5.02
N GLY A 13 8.48 15.56 -5.75
CA GLY A 13 8.68 15.57 -7.21
C GLY A 13 7.52 14.95 -7.99
N VAL A 14 6.43 14.53 -7.33
CA VAL A 14 5.25 13.91 -7.95
C VAL A 14 4.15 14.95 -8.12
N LYS A 15 3.73 15.19 -9.37
CA LYS A 15 2.61 16.11 -9.63
C LYS A 15 1.33 15.52 -9.08
N GLN A 16 0.41 16.38 -8.64
CA GLN A 16 -0.89 15.93 -8.17
C GLN A 16 -1.63 15.09 -9.21
N ALA A 17 -1.59 15.45 -10.49
CA ALA A 17 -2.22 14.64 -11.54
C ALA A 17 -1.70 13.19 -11.56
N ASP A 18 -0.38 13.01 -11.51
CA ASP A 18 0.27 11.69 -11.52
C ASP A 18 -0.09 10.88 -10.26
N ALA A 19 -0.14 11.53 -9.09
CA ALA A 19 -0.52 10.88 -7.84
C ALA A 19 -1.98 10.37 -7.83
N PHE A 20 -2.86 11.00 -8.61
CA PHE A 20 -4.27 10.67 -8.72
C PHE A 20 -4.62 9.89 -10.00
N ALA A 21 -3.64 9.52 -10.83
CA ALA A 21 -3.84 8.67 -12.01
C ALA A 21 -4.42 7.28 -11.66
N ILE A 22 -4.36 6.89 -10.37
CA ILE A 22 -5.09 5.73 -9.83
C ILE A 22 -6.60 5.78 -10.06
N ASP A 23 -7.17 6.96 -10.35
CA ASP A 23 -8.60 7.17 -10.61
C ASP A 23 -8.99 6.90 -12.07
N GLU A 24 -8.01 6.75 -12.97
CA GLU A 24 -8.26 6.47 -14.39
C GLU A 24 -8.71 5.02 -14.64
N THR A 25 -8.55 4.14 -13.66
CA THR A 25 -8.94 2.74 -13.75
C THR A 25 -9.32 2.17 -12.39
N ASN A 26 -10.24 1.20 -12.34
CA ASN A 26 -10.53 0.49 -11.10
C ASN A 26 -9.41 -0.51 -10.80
N LEU A 27 -8.45 -0.12 -9.96
CA LEU A 27 -7.34 -0.97 -9.55
C LEU A 27 -7.81 -2.13 -8.66
N PHE A 28 -8.88 -1.98 -7.89
CA PHE A 28 -9.46 -3.07 -7.13
C PHE A 28 -9.98 -4.18 -8.05
N ASP A 29 -10.70 -3.84 -9.12
CA ASP A 29 -11.18 -4.83 -10.10
C ASP A 29 -10.02 -5.56 -10.80
N LYS A 30 -8.90 -4.84 -11.06
CA LYS A 30 -7.71 -5.40 -11.72
C LYS A 30 -6.87 -6.31 -10.81
N LEU A 31 -6.72 -5.94 -9.55
CA LEU A 31 -5.76 -6.58 -8.63
C LEU A 31 -6.45 -7.53 -7.64
N GLY A 32 -7.69 -7.26 -7.28
CA GLY A 32 -8.44 -8.02 -6.29
C GLY A 32 -7.99 -7.79 -4.84
N LEU A 33 -8.88 -8.08 -3.89
CA LEU A 33 -8.64 -7.93 -2.46
C LEU A 33 -7.34 -8.61 -1.95
N PRO A 34 -6.98 -9.84 -2.37
CA PRO A 34 -5.79 -10.51 -1.86
C PRO A 34 -4.50 -9.71 -2.08
N THR A 35 -4.37 -8.99 -3.19
CA THR A 35 -3.18 -8.18 -3.47
C THR A 35 -3.00 -7.04 -2.48
N PHE A 36 -4.08 -6.35 -2.08
CA PHE A 36 -4.01 -5.27 -1.08
C PHE A 36 -3.65 -5.79 0.32
N ILE A 37 -4.17 -6.97 0.69
CA ILE A 37 -3.85 -7.64 1.95
C ILE A 37 -2.37 -8.04 1.95
N SER A 38 -1.90 -8.70 0.89
CA SER A 38 -0.49 -9.12 0.77
C SER A 38 0.46 -7.92 0.76
N LEU A 39 0.13 -6.85 0.03
CA LEU A 39 0.93 -5.61 0.01
C LEU A 39 1.08 -5.03 1.41
N SER A 40 -0.04 -4.84 2.12
CA SER A 40 -0.03 -4.23 3.45
C SER A 40 0.66 -5.12 4.48
N THR A 41 0.50 -6.44 4.37
CA THR A 41 1.15 -7.42 5.25
C THR A 41 2.67 -7.43 5.05
N ASN A 42 3.10 -7.42 3.80
CA ASN A 42 4.52 -7.39 3.42
C ASN A 42 5.17 -6.06 3.87
N PHE A 43 4.49 -4.94 3.62
CA PHE A 43 4.91 -3.61 4.06
C PHE A 43 5.07 -3.53 5.59
N TYR A 44 4.05 -3.88 6.36
CA TYR A 44 4.14 -3.77 7.82
C TYR A 44 5.05 -4.83 8.45
N THR A 45 5.32 -5.94 7.78
CA THR A 45 6.38 -6.86 8.26
C THR A 45 7.72 -6.14 8.27
N ARG A 46 8.07 -5.44 7.19
CA ARG A 46 9.29 -4.63 7.14
C ARG A 46 9.31 -3.48 8.15
N VAL A 47 8.18 -2.77 8.31
CA VAL A 47 8.09 -1.66 9.28
C VAL A 47 8.35 -2.13 10.72
N TYR A 48 7.76 -3.26 11.12
CA TYR A 48 7.90 -3.77 12.49
C TYR A 48 9.24 -4.50 12.72
N ASP A 49 9.85 -5.01 11.65
CA ASP A 49 11.17 -5.64 11.67
C ASP A 49 12.30 -4.64 11.37
N ASP A 50 12.00 -3.34 11.23
CA ASP A 50 12.99 -2.31 10.91
C ASP A 50 14.04 -2.18 12.03
N GLU A 51 15.32 -2.33 11.67
CA GLU A 51 16.46 -2.15 12.57
C GLU A 51 16.63 -0.70 13.03
N GLU A 52 16.10 0.26 12.25
CA GLU A 52 16.14 1.68 12.54
C GLU A 52 15.12 2.06 13.64
N GLU A 53 15.56 2.06 14.90
CA GLU A 53 14.70 2.31 16.07
C GLU A 53 13.93 3.64 15.99
N TRP A 54 14.54 4.70 15.45
CA TRP A 54 13.87 6.00 15.31
C TRP A 54 12.63 5.94 14.40
N PHE A 55 12.60 5.01 13.44
CA PHE A 55 11.45 4.81 12.56
C PHE A 55 10.48 3.79 13.16
N ARG A 56 10.99 2.64 13.61
CA ARG A 56 10.17 1.58 14.20
C ARG A 56 9.37 2.06 15.42
N SER A 57 9.97 2.89 16.26
CA SER A 57 9.33 3.45 17.46
C SER A 57 8.10 4.32 17.17
N ILE A 58 7.96 4.87 15.95
CA ILE A 58 6.75 5.59 15.51
C ILE A 58 5.51 4.67 15.60
N PHE A 59 5.70 3.37 15.40
CA PHE A 59 4.64 2.37 15.38
C PHE A 59 4.47 1.63 16.70
N ALA A 60 5.27 1.90 17.73
CA ALA A 60 5.31 1.12 18.97
C ALA A 60 3.97 1.04 19.72
N ASN A 61 3.13 2.07 19.60
CA ASN A 61 1.80 2.13 20.22
C ASN A 61 0.69 1.56 19.33
N SER A 62 1.03 0.97 18.19
CA SER A 62 0.08 0.35 17.26
C SER A 62 0.29 -1.16 17.24
N ARG A 63 -0.81 -1.91 17.18
CA ARG A 63 -0.75 -3.35 16.89
C ARG A 63 -0.51 -3.53 15.39
N LYS A 64 0.40 -4.44 15.04
CA LYS A 64 0.76 -4.73 13.64
C LYS A 64 -0.46 -5.11 12.81
N GLU A 65 -1.30 -5.98 13.35
CA GLU A 65 -2.50 -6.49 12.68
C GLU A 65 -3.51 -5.38 12.41
N ASP A 66 -3.70 -4.46 13.37
CA ASP A 66 -4.59 -3.32 13.21
C ASP A 66 -4.05 -2.33 12.18
N ALA A 67 -2.74 -2.12 12.14
CA ALA A 67 -2.08 -1.24 11.18
C ALA A 67 -2.24 -1.79 9.74
N ILE A 68 -2.01 -3.09 9.56
CA ILE A 68 -2.28 -3.83 8.31
C ILE A 68 -3.74 -3.65 7.92
N GLN A 69 -4.67 -3.90 8.84
CA GLN A 69 -6.10 -3.82 8.58
C GLN A 69 -6.56 -2.42 8.20
N ASN A 70 -6.01 -1.40 8.83
CA ASN A 70 -6.33 -0.02 8.53
C ASN A 70 -5.84 0.37 7.13
N GLN A 71 -4.63 -0.07 6.76
CA GLN A 71 -4.01 0.29 5.48
C GLN A 71 -4.70 -0.39 4.30
N TYR A 72 -4.86 -1.72 4.31
CA TYR A 72 -5.46 -2.39 3.15
C TYR A 72 -6.91 -1.94 2.95
N GLN A 73 -7.68 -1.70 4.02
CA GLN A 73 -9.05 -1.23 3.86
C GLN A 73 -9.14 0.19 3.31
N PHE A 74 -8.21 1.06 3.70
CA PHE A 74 -8.13 2.39 3.12
C PHE A 74 -7.78 2.30 1.62
N PHE A 75 -6.81 1.46 1.24
CA PHE A 75 -6.44 1.29 -0.17
C PHE A 75 -7.56 0.67 -1.00
N VAL A 76 -8.19 -0.40 -0.52
CA VAL A 76 -9.35 -1.02 -1.17
C VAL A 76 -10.42 0.03 -1.42
N GLN A 77 -10.80 0.80 -0.40
CA GLN A 77 -11.79 1.86 -0.55
C GLN A 77 -11.32 2.94 -1.55
N ARG A 78 -10.06 3.39 -1.45
CA ARG A 78 -9.54 4.49 -2.28
C ARG A 78 -9.39 4.09 -3.74
N MET A 79 -9.16 2.82 -4.02
CA MET A 79 -8.75 2.33 -5.34
C MET A 79 -9.86 1.52 -6.04
N GLY A 80 -11.13 1.82 -5.73
CA GLY A 80 -12.31 1.33 -6.47
C GLY A 80 -13.02 0.11 -5.88
N GLY A 81 -12.61 -0.36 -4.70
CA GLY A 81 -13.27 -1.44 -3.97
C GLY A 81 -14.34 -0.97 -2.98
N PRO A 82 -14.91 -1.89 -2.18
CA PRO A 82 -15.92 -1.56 -1.18
C PRO A 82 -15.37 -0.61 -0.09
N PRO A 83 -16.22 0.24 0.53
CA PRO A 83 -15.78 1.26 1.48
C PRO A 83 -15.52 0.72 2.89
N LEU A 84 -14.70 -0.33 2.99
CA LEU A 84 -14.43 -1.08 4.23
C LEU A 84 -13.88 -0.18 5.34
N TYR A 85 -13.00 0.76 5.00
CA TYR A 85 -12.42 1.66 5.99
C TYR A 85 -13.48 2.57 6.60
N SER A 86 -14.30 3.22 5.76
CA SER A 86 -15.28 4.20 6.24
C SER A 86 -16.43 3.54 7.00
N GLN A 87 -16.80 2.32 6.62
CA GLN A 87 -17.77 1.53 7.38
C GLN A 87 -17.31 1.26 8.82
N ARG A 88 -16.01 1.03 9.04
CA ARG A 88 -15.47 0.78 10.40
C ARG A 88 -15.04 2.03 11.16
N LYS A 89 -14.40 2.99 10.47
CA LYS A 89 -13.66 4.11 11.11
C LYS A 89 -14.17 5.49 10.72
N GLY A 90 -15.15 5.58 9.82
CA GLY A 90 -15.58 6.84 9.23
C GLY A 90 -14.52 7.45 8.32
N HIS A 91 -14.49 8.77 8.22
CA HIS A 91 -13.65 9.48 7.26
C HIS A 91 -12.14 9.12 7.41
N PRO A 92 -11.40 8.90 6.29
CA PRO A 92 -9.96 8.61 6.33
C PRO A 92 -9.13 9.66 7.08
N ALA A 93 -9.38 10.95 6.82
CA ALA A 93 -8.83 12.08 7.57
C ALA A 93 -7.31 11.95 7.85
N LEU A 94 -6.53 11.63 6.80
CA LEU A 94 -5.13 11.20 6.92
C LEU A 94 -4.28 12.19 7.74
N ILE A 95 -4.38 13.50 7.46
CA ILE A 95 -3.63 14.53 8.20
C ILE A 95 -3.96 14.48 9.70
N GLY A 96 -5.26 14.46 10.04
CA GLY A 96 -5.71 14.43 11.44
C GLY A 96 -5.29 13.15 12.17
N ARG A 97 -5.37 12.00 11.50
CA ARG A 97 -5.02 10.70 12.10
C ARG A 97 -3.52 10.46 12.20
N HIS A 98 -2.70 11.16 11.41
CA HIS A 98 -1.25 11.11 11.52
C HIS A 98 -0.65 12.18 12.43
N ARG A 99 -1.46 13.12 12.94
CA ARG A 99 -1.03 14.17 13.89
C ARG A 99 -0.22 13.67 15.10
N PRO A 100 -0.50 12.50 15.71
CA PRO A 100 0.28 12.01 16.85
C PRO A 100 1.70 11.55 16.50
N PHE A 101 2.02 11.38 15.21
CA PHE A 101 3.27 10.77 14.77
C PHE A 101 4.21 11.82 14.16
N PRO A 102 5.54 11.67 14.35
CA PRO A 102 6.51 12.55 13.73
C PRO A 102 6.73 12.19 12.24
N VAL A 103 5.82 12.62 11.37
CA VAL A 103 5.90 12.41 9.91
C VAL A 103 6.89 13.41 9.28
N THR A 104 8.19 13.17 9.50
CA THR A 104 9.28 13.95 8.91
C THR A 104 9.57 13.53 7.47
N HIS A 105 10.37 14.32 6.73
CA HIS A 105 10.85 13.94 5.39
C HIS A 105 11.57 12.59 5.39
N ARG A 106 12.48 12.39 6.36
CA ARG A 106 13.20 11.13 6.54
C ARG A 106 12.25 9.95 6.82
N ALA A 107 11.22 10.17 7.63
CA ALA A 107 10.20 9.14 7.88
C ALA A 107 9.39 8.81 6.61
N ALA A 108 9.05 9.82 5.79
CA ALA A 108 8.34 9.62 4.53
C ALA A 108 9.19 8.83 3.50
N GLU A 109 10.48 9.11 3.40
CA GLU A 109 11.42 8.38 2.54
C GLU A 109 11.56 6.92 2.98
N ARG A 110 11.79 6.66 4.28
CA ARG A 110 11.90 5.30 4.84
C ARG A 110 10.62 4.49 4.61
N HIS A 111 9.47 5.12 4.87
CA HIS A 111 8.16 4.52 4.62
C HIS A 111 7.96 4.19 3.13
N THR A 112 8.34 5.10 2.23
CA THR A 112 8.24 4.88 0.78
C THR A 112 9.16 3.75 0.31
N ALA A 113 10.38 3.65 0.84
CA ALA A 113 11.31 2.58 0.50
C ALA A 113 10.73 1.19 0.77
N PHE A 114 10.02 0.99 1.89
CA PHE A 114 9.35 -0.28 2.17
C PHE A 114 8.20 -0.58 1.23
N PHE A 115 7.47 0.44 0.77
CA PHE A 115 6.43 0.26 -0.25
C PHE A 115 7.02 -0.16 -1.60
N LEU A 116 8.16 0.40 -2.01
CA LEU A 116 8.82 0.03 -3.26
C LEU A 116 9.24 -1.45 -3.23
N VAL A 117 9.91 -1.88 -2.15
CA VAL A 117 10.31 -3.29 -1.98
C VAL A 117 9.10 -4.22 -1.96
N ALA A 118 8.05 -3.88 -1.20
CA ALA A 118 6.84 -4.68 -1.12
C ALA A 118 6.11 -4.79 -2.48
N GLY A 119 6.09 -3.69 -3.25
CA GLY A 119 5.51 -3.65 -4.59
C GLY A 119 6.28 -4.50 -5.60
N ASP A 120 7.61 -4.40 -5.59
CA ASP A 120 8.49 -5.17 -6.48
C ASP A 120 8.36 -6.69 -6.23
N GLU A 121 8.28 -7.11 -4.96
CA GLU A 121 8.06 -8.51 -4.63
C GLU A 121 6.73 -9.05 -5.13
N LEU A 122 5.64 -8.28 -5.00
CA LEU A 122 4.34 -8.68 -5.53
C LEU A 122 4.32 -8.77 -7.05
N LYS A 123 5.00 -7.84 -7.73
CA LYS A 123 5.16 -7.88 -9.18
C LYS A 123 5.88 -9.16 -9.62
N ASN A 124 6.96 -9.52 -8.93
CA ASN A 124 7.74 -10.72 -9.24
C ASN A 124 6.95 -12.01 -8.99
N GLN A 125 6.15 -12.06 -7.91
CA GLN A 125 5.27 -13.21 -7.62
C GLN A 125 4.22 -13.42 -8.73
N ASN A 126 3.59 -12.35 -9.19
CA ASN A 126 2.58 -12.41 -10.25
C ASN A 126 3.17 -12.83 -11.62
N GLN A 127 4.42 -12.46 -11.90
CA GLN A 127 5.12 -12.89 -13.12
C GLN A 127 5.54 -14.37 -13.06
N GLY A 128 5.96 -14.87 -11.90
CA GLY A 128 6.32 -16.28 -11.71
C GLY A 128 5.13 -17.24 -11.86
N SER A 129 3.92 -16.83 -11.47
CA SER A 129 2.70 -17.65 -11.65
C SER A 129 2.20 -17.73 -13.09
N SER A 130 2.58 -16.79 -13.97
CA SER A 130 2.17 -16.81 -15.39
C SER A 130 2.95 -17.85 -16.22
N ASN A 131 4.16 -18.25 -15.79
CA ASN A 131 5.04 -19.13 -16.56
C ASN A 131 4.81 -20.64 -16.32
N ASN A 132 3.90 -21.04 -15.42
CA ASN A 132 3.66 -22.46 -15.08
C ASN A 132 2.34 -23.04 -15.63
N LYS A 133 1.71 -22.40 -16.63
CA LYS A 133 0.54 -22.97 -17.35
C LYS A 133 0.89 -23.37 -18.79
N SER A 134 1.77 -24.35 -18.95
CA SER A 134 1.86 -25.14 -20.19
C SER A 134 2.24 -26.60 -19.85
N GLY A 135 1.24 -27.36 -19.40
CA GLY A 135 1.43 -28.77 -19.04
C GLY A 135 0.09 -29.48 -18.90
N ALA A 136 -0.78 -29.36 -19.91
CA ALA A 136 -2.01 -30.14 -19.99
C ALA A 136 -1.86 -31.23 -21.06
N SER A 137 -1.74 -32.45 -20.54
CA SER A 137 -2.13 -33.76 -21.08
C SER A 137 -2.34 -33.93 -22.59
N LYS A 138 -1.51 -34.78 -23.20
CA LYS A 138 -1.90 -35.53 -24.40
C LYS A 138 -3.05 -36.49 -24.04
N PRO A 139 -4.14 -36.55 -24.83
CA PRO A 139 -5.06 -37.67 -24.75
C PRO A 139 -4.43 -38.87 -25.47
N ALA A 140 -4.38 -40.02 -24.78
CA ALA A 140 -4.19 -41.31 -25.44
C ALA A 140 -5.52 -41.68 -26.10
N ALA A 141 -5.51 -41.93 -27.41
CA ALA A 141 -6.64 -42.47 -28.13
C ALA A 141 -6.15 -43.52 -29.14
N VAL A 142 -6.75 -44.72 -28.97
CA VAL A 142 -6.87 -45.90 -29.86
C VAL A 142 -5.60 -46.70 -30.13
#